data_AF-A0A1I7Z101-F1
#
_entry.id   AF-A0A1I7Z101-F1
#
_cell.length_a   1.000
_cell.length_b   1.000
_cell.length_c   1.000
_cell.angle_alpha   90.00
_cell.angle_beta   90.00
_cell.angle_gamma   90.00
#
_symmetry.space_group_name_H-M   'P 1'
#
loop_
_entity.id
_entity.type
_entity.pdbx_description
1 polymer ?
#
loop_
_entity_poly.entity_id
_entity_poly.type
_entity_poly.pdbx_seq_one_letter_code
_entity_poly.pdbx_strand_id
1 'polypeptide(L)'
;MVLFLHVPVDFQWIDSVISKWKKGNGFYVYGKERGFFFAWKSDQDWDEFEKEYDFPQYHNCVDITHWSDILTLRVTKLEKSFEIQVMQEWFTTSKVMSLISDWREGNGETLLNGLTEIEVQVENLSGDLTKLLDGSVVEYVHPNKNARCVIALQATPMRIFSGYRSRTVRISICPSDPQPI
;
A
#
# COMPACT_ATOMS: atom_id res chain seq x y z
N MET A 1 -13.08 -23.48 -17.98
CA MET A 1 -12.81 -22.75 -16.72
C MET A 1 -11.62 -23.44 -16.08
N VAL A 2 -10.42 -22.86 -16.18
CA VAL A 2 -9.22 -23.45 -15.56
C VAL A 2 -9.26 -23.06 -14.09
N LEU A 3 -9.45 -24.05 -13.21
CA LEU A 3 -9.20 -23.88 -11.79
C LEU A 3 -7.69 -23.65 -11.66
N PHE A 4 -7.27 -22.40 -11.47
CA PHE A 4 -5.94 -22.18 -10.91
C PHE A 4 -5.94 -22.86 -9.55
N LEU A 5 -5.22 -23.98 -9.44
CA LEU A 5 -5.00 -24.65 -8.17
C LEU A 5 -4.21 -23.68 -7.28
N HIS A 6 -4.92 -22.98 -6.40
CA HIS A 6 -4.30 -22.15 -5.38
C HIS A 6 -3.53 -23.07 -4.43
N VAL A 7 -2.30 -22.67 -4.08
CA VAL A 7 -1.47 -23.41 -3.12
C VAL A 7 -2.20 -23.38 -1.77
N PRO A 8 -2.51 -24.54 -1.17
CA PRO A 8 -3.13 -24.59 0.15
C PRO A 8 -2.14 -24.14 1.21
N VAL A 9 -2.55 -23.23 2.09
CA VAL A 9 -1.75 -22.71 3.21
C VAL A 9 -2.51 -22.85 4.52
N ASP A 10 -1.77 -23.02 5.61
CA ASP A 10 -2.33 -23.08 6.96
C ASP A 10 -2.35 -21.70 7.64
N PHE A 11 -3.02 -21.62 8.78
CA PHE A 11 -3.10 -20.40 9.59
C PHE A 11 -1.72 -19.85 9.96
N GLN A 12 -0.79 -20.73 10.37
CA GLN A 12 0.57 -20.33 10.79
C GLN A 12 1.34 -19.62 9.68
N TRP A 13 1.17 -20.07 8.44
CA TRP A 13 1.78 -19.40 7.29
C TRP A 13 1.26 -17.98 7.11
N ILE A 14 -0.07 -17.78 7.19
CA ILE A 14 -0.68 -16.45 7.05
C ILE A 14 -0.31 -15.52 8.20
N ASP A 15 -0.31 -16.02 9.43
CA ASP A 15 0.11 -15.23 10.59
C ASP A 15 1.56 -14.75 10.45
N SER A 16 2.44 -15.60 9.89
CA SER A 16 3.82 -15.22 9.57
C SER A 16 3.90 -14.11 8.52
N VAL A 17 3.05 -14.18 7.48
CA VAL A 17 2.98 -13.14 6.43
C VAL A 17 2.53 -11.80 7.03
N ILE A 18 1.47 -11.80 7.84
CA ILE A 18 0.95 -10.59 8.50
C ILE A 18 2.01 -10.00 9.44
N SER A 19 2.67 -10.84 10.24
CA SER A 19 3.73 -10.43 11.15
C SER A 19 4.92 -9.80 10.43
N LYS A 20 5.33 -10.35 9.28
CA LYS A 20 6.40 -9.78 8.44
C LYS A 20 5.96 -8.46 7.81
N TRP A 21 4.72 -8.40 7.31
CA TRP A 21 4.15 -7.20 6.73
C TRP A 21 4.11 -6.04 7.73
N LYS A 22 3.61 -6.28 8.96
CA LYS A 22 3.58 -5.28 10.05
C LYS A 22 4.96 -4.75 10.44
N LYS A 23 6.01 -5.58 10.35
CA LYS A 23 7.39 -5.20 10.67
C LYS A 23 8.08 -4.45 9.52
N GLY A 24 7.56 -4.58 8.30
CA GLY A 24 8.13 -3.96 7.11
C GLY A 24 7.61 -2.54 6.86
N ASN A 25 7.70 -2.11 5.60
CA ASN A 25 7.13 -0.84 5.14
C ASN A 25 5.63 -0.93 4.82
N GLY A 26 5.06 -2.14 4.82
CA GLY A 26 3.65 -2.38 4.55
C GLY A 26 3.21 -2.28 3.08
N PHE A 27 4.08 -1.94 2.13
CA PHE A 27 3.65 -1.71 0.73
C PHE A 27 3.38 -3.01 -0.04
N TYR A 28 3.99 -4.11 0.36
CA TYR A 28 3.93 -5.39 -0.33
C TYR A 28 3.66 -6.52 0.66
N VAL A 29 2.83 -7.49 0.26
CA VAL A 29 2.54 -8.68 1.06
C VAL A 29 3.72 -9.66 0.99
N TYR A 30 4.22 -9.89 -0.22
CA TYR A 30 5.34 -10.80 -0.47
C TYR A 30 6.07 -10.40 -1.77
N GLY A 31 7.38 -10.21 -1.69
CA GLY A 31 8.16 -9.70 -2.83
C GLY A 31 7.70 -8.30 -3.24
N LYS A 32 7.23 -8.15 -4.49
CA LYS A 32 6.67 -6.90 -5.05
C LYS A 32 5.16 -6.95 -5.25
N GLU A 33 4.53 -8.01 -4.78
CA GLU A 33 3.10 -8.22 -4.97
C GLU A 33 2.31 -7.57 -3.84
N ARG A 34 1.21 -6.93 -4.24
CA ARG A 34 0.30 -6.22 -3.32
C ARG A 34 -0.92 -7.05 -2.94
N GLY A 35 -1.14 -8.17 -3.60
CA GLY A 35 -2.19 -9.10 -3.22
C GLY A 35 -2.03 -10.46 -3.87
N PHE A 36 -2.64 -11.46 -3.23
CA PHE A 36 -2.56 -12.85 -3.61
C PHE A 36 -3.85 -13.59 -3.28
N PHE A 37 -4.05 -14.70 -3.97
CA PHE A 37 -5.14 -15.63 -3.71
C PHE A 37 -4.57 -16.98 -3.28
N PHE A 38 -5.05 -17.48 -2.15
CA PHE A 38 -4.64 -18.77 -1.59
C PHE A 38 -5.87 -19.61 -1.26
N ALA A 39 -5.68 -20.92 -1.16
CA ALA A 39 -6.67 -21.82 -0.57
C ALA A 39 -6.28 -22.06 0.89
N TRP A 40 -7.28 -22.18 1.77
CA TRP A 40 -7.03 -22.73 3.09
C TRP A 40 -6.71 -24.22 2.97
N LYS A 41 -5.78 -24.69 3.79
CA LYS A 41 -5.46 -26.12 3.87
C LYS A 41 -6.61 -26.92 4.49
N SER A 42 -7.33 -26.31 5.43
CA SER A 42 -8.55 -26.86 6.03
C SER A 42 -9.51 -25.74 6.48
N ASP A 43 -10.79 -26.07 6.65
CA ASP A 43 -11.78 -25.12 7.18
C ASP A 43 -11.41 -24.67 8.61
N GLN A 44 -10.76 -25.52 9.39
CA GLN A 44 -10.29 -25.21 10.75
C GLN A 44 -9.25 -24.07 10.76
N ASP A 45 -8.39 -23.99 9.74
CA ASP A 45 -7.39 -22.91 9.64
C ASP A 45 -8.07 -21.53 9.56
N TRP A 46 -9.23 -21.46 8.90
CA TRP A 46 -10.02 -20.24 8.84
C TRP A 46 -10.66 -19.91 10.19
N ASP A 47 -11.20 -20.89 10.90
CA ASP A 47 -11.78 -20.67 12.24
C ASP A 47 -10.72 -20.17 13.24
N GLU A 48 -9.48 -20.69 13.15
CA GLU A 48 -8.34 -20.21 13.93
C GLU A 48 -7.97 -18.76 13.58
N PHE A 49 -7.97 -18.43 12.28
CA PHE A 49 -7.76 -17.06 11.81
C PHE A 49 -8.84 -16.09 12.32
N GLU A 50 -10.12 -16.48 12.24
CA GLU A 50 -11.23 -15.64 12.70
C GLU A 50 -11.13 -15.33 14.20
N LYS A 51 -10.72 -16.32 14.99
CA LYS A 51 -10.55 -16.19 16.43
C LYS A 51 -9.39 -15.27 16.81
N GLU A 52 -8.27 -15.36 16.11
CA GLU A 52 -7.07 -14.54 16.41
C GLU A 52 -7.30 -13.05 16.08
N TYR A 53 -7.95 -12.78 14.95
CA TYR A 53 -8.08 -11.41 14.42
C TYR A 53 -9.43 -10.74 14.73
N ASP A 54 -10.22 -11.32 15.64
CA ASP A 54 -11.55 -10.83 16.07
C ASP A 54 -12.48 -10.52 14.88
N PHE A 55 -12.69 -11.52 14.05
CA PHE A 55 -13.43 -11.39 12.80
C PHE A 55 -14.93 -11.14 13.08
N PRO A 56 -15.51 -10.00 12.64
CA PRO A 56 -16.93 -9.76 12.86
C PRO A 56 -17.76 -10.77 12.05
N GLN A 57 -18.72 -11.44 12.69
CA GLN A 57 -19.54 -12.52 12.10
C GLN A 57 -20.30 -12.14 10.79
N TYR A 58 -20.39 -10.85 10.46
CA TYR A 58 -21.15 -10.33 9.30
C TYR A 58 -20.29 -9.76 8.18
N HIS A 59 -18.97 -9.69 8.34
CA HIS A 59 -18.08 -9.25 7.28
C HIS A 59 -17.42 -10.45 6.62
N ASN A 60 -17.12 -10.38 5.32
CA ASN A 60 -16.31 -11.40 4.67
C ASN A 60 -14.84 -10.97 4.60
N CYS A 61 -14.43 -9.96 5.37
CA CYS A 61 -13.05 -9.51 5.41
C CYS A 61 -12.63 -9.02 6.80
N VAL A 62 -11.34 -9.15 7.07
CA VAL A 62 -10.66 -8.49 8.19
C VAL A 62 -9.66 -7.48 7.65
N ASP A 63 -9.65 -6.31 8.29
CA ASP A 63 -8.76 -5.20 7.97
C ASP A 63 -7.76 -5.03 9.11
N ILE A 64 -6.48 -5.17 8.78
CA ILE A 64 -5.38 -5.07 9.73
C ILE A 64 -4.61 -3.78 9.43
N THR A 65 -4.73 -2.79 10.31
CA THR A 65 -4.06 -1.49 10.16
C THR A 65 -2.56 -1.61 10.40
N HIS A 66 -1.77 -1.01 9.50
CA HIS A 66 -0.33 -0.87 9.66
C HIS A 66 -0.01 0.23 10.66
N TRP A 67 1.17 0.21 11.29
CA TRP A 67 1.60 1.26 12.23
C TRP A 67 1.72 2.66 11.59
N SER A 68 1.77 2.73 10.27
CA SER A 68 1.77 3.99 9.52
C SER A 68 0.39 4.66 9.46
N ASP A 69 -0.68 3.98 9.88
CA ASP A 69 -2.11 4.37 9.81
C ASP A 69 -2.69 4.60 8.39
N ILE A 70 -1.83 4.73 7.38
CA ILE A 70 -2.22 4.97 5.98
C ILE A 70 -2.31 3.69 5.13
N LEU A 71 -1.98 2.54 5.71
CA LEU A 71 -2.00 1.24 5.03
C LEU A 71 -2.84 0.25 5.83
N THR A 72 -3.58 -0.58 5.11
CA THR A 72 -4.40 -1.64 5.67
C THR A 72 -4.15 -2.92 4.89
N LEU A 73 -3.89 -4.02 5.59
CA LEU A 73 -3.88 -5.34 5.00
C LEU A 73 -5.27 -5.96 5.14
N ARG A 74 -5.96 -6.12 4.02
CA ARG A 74 -7.27 -6.74 3.94
C ARG A 74 -7.14 -8.22 3.64
N VAL A 75 -7.77 -9.06 4.46
CA VAL A 75 -7.93 -10.50 4.21
C VAL A 75 -9.41 -10.76 3.95
N THR A 76 -9.76 -11.11 2.71
CA THR A 76 -11.15 -11.36 2.28
C THR A 76 -11.40 -12.86 2.13
N LYS A 77 -12.35 -13.40 2.88
CA LYS A 77 -12.86 -14.76 2.73
C LYS A 77 -13.63 -14.89 1.41
N LEU A 78 -13.31 -15.95 0.68
CA LEU A 78 -14.05 -16.44 -0.48
C LEU A 78 -14.54 -17.87 -0.15
N GLU A 79 -15.40 -18.45 -0.98
CA GLU A 79 -16.04 -19.75 -0.69
C GLU A 79 -15.03 -20.87 -0.37
N LYS A 80 -13.92 -20.95 -1.11
CA LYS A 80 -12.89 -22.01 -0.98
C LYS A 80 -11.47 -21.46 -0.91
N SER A 81 -11.35 -20.16 -0.73
CA SER A 81 -10.09 -19.45 -0.85
C SER A 81 -10.18 -18.14 -0.06
N PHE A 82 -9.11 -17.38 -0.07
CA PHE A 82 -9.11 -16.03 0.44
C PHE A 82 -8.17 -15.17 -0.39
N GLU A 83 -8.45 -13.87 -0.39
CA GLU A 83 -7.58 -12.85 -0.95
C GLU A 83 -6.90 -12.11 0.19
N ILE A 84 -5.57 -11.96 0.13
CA ILE A 84 -4.83 -11.03 0.97
C ILE A 84 -4.40 -9.85 0.11
N GLN A 85 -4.58 -8.63 0.60
CA GLN A 85 -4.32 -7.45 -0.20
C GLN A 85 -3.93 -6.22 0.63
N VAL A 86 -2.91 -5.49 0.19
CA VAL A 86 -2.60 -4.15 0.70
C VAL A 86 -3.56 -3.13 0.08
N MET A 87 -4.23 -2.40 0.96
CA MET A 87 -5.05 -1.23 0.68
C MET A 87 -4.29 0.01 1.16
N GLN A 88 -4.22 1.03 0.32
CA GLN A 88 -3.64 2.32 0.68
C GLN A 88 -4.76 3.34 0.93
N GLU A 89 -4.46 4.34 1.77
CA GLU A 89 -5.35 5.50 1.95
C GLU A 89 -5.55 6.26 0.64
N TRP A 90 -6.77 6.78 0.47
CA TRP A 90 -7.16 7.59 -0.68
C TRP A 90 -6.85 9.06 -0.47
N PHE A 91 -6.12 9.65 -1.40
CA PHE A 91 -5.80 11.06 -1.43
C PHE A 91 -6.45 11.71 -2.64
N THR A 92 -6.89 12.95 -2.47
CA THR A 92 -7.21 13.81 -3.59
C THR A 92 -5.92 14.32 -4.23
N THR A 93 -5.98 14.69 -5.51
CA THR A 93 -4.88 15.41 -6.18
C THR A 93 -4.47 16.66 -5.39
N SER A 94 -5.43 17.39 -4.82
CA SER A 94 -5.12 18.57 -3.99
C SER A 94 -4.36 18.24 -2.72
N LYS A 95 -4.66 17.14 -2.03
CA LYS A 95 -3.93 16.70 -0.83
C LYS A 95 -2.47 16.37 -1.16
N VAL A 96 -2.23 15.66 -2.28
CA VAL A 96 -0.88 15.39 -2.76
C VAL A 96 -0.15 16.68 -3.13
N MET A 97 -0.79 17.58 -3.87
CA MET A 97 -0.18 18.86 -4.27
C MET A 97 0.13 19.76 -3.08
N SER A 98 -0.71 19.74 -2.03
CA SER A 98 -0.44 20.45 -0.78
C SER A 98 0.85 19.96 -0.13
N LEU A 99 1.02 18.64 0.00
CA LEU A 99 2.26 18.06 0.55
C LEU A 99 3.50 18.46 -0.26
N ILE A 100 3.38 18.55 -1.58
CA ILE A 100 4.47 18.99 -2.46
C ILE A 100 4.74 20.49 -2.27
N SER A 101 3.70 21.32 -2.14
CA SER A 101 3.85 22.75 -1.91
C SER A 101 4.56 23.02 -0.59
N ASP A 102 4.10 22.36 0.49
CA ASP A 102 4.69 22.47 1.81
C ASP A 102 6.19 22.15 1.75
N TRP A 103 6.55 21.03 1.11
CA TRP A 103 7.96 20.64 0.88
C TRP A 103 8.78 21.72 0.16
N ARG A 104 8.23 22.30 -0.91
CA ARG A 104 8.92 23.32 -1.72
C ARG A 104 9.10 24.64 -1.00
N GLU A 105 8.20 24.97 -0.09
CA GLU A 105 8.29 26.14 0.79
C GLU A 105 9.30 25.94 1.93
N GLY A 106 9.83 24.72 2.07
CA GLY A 106 10.76 24.35 3.12
C GLY A 106 10.09 23.87 4.41
N ASN A 107 8.78 23.59 4.34
CA ASN A 107 8.01 22.96 5.39
C ASN A 107 7.98 21.43 5.14
N GLY A 108 7.80 20.61 6.18
CA GLY A 108 7.63 19.16 5.99
C GLY A 108 8.92 18.35 6.03
N GLU A 109 9.62 18.36 7.16
CA GLU A 109 10.78 17.50 7.39
C GLU A 109 10.44 15.99 7.35
N THR A 110 9.17 15.69 7.53
CA THR A 110 8.57 14.36 7.48
C THR A 110 7.23 14.44 6.74
N LEU A 111 6.75 13.29 6.28
CA LEU A 111 5.41 13.10 5.74
C LEU A 111 4.43 12.88 6.91
N LEU A 112 3.28 12.25 6.64
CA LEU A 112 2.29 11.92 7.66
C LEU A 112 2.91 11.09 8.79
N ASN A 113 2.58 11.42 10.04
CA ASN A 113 2.99 10.68 11.23
C ASN A 113 4.52 10.48 11.36
N GLY A 114 5.33 11.42 10.84
CA GLY A 114 6.79 11.32 10.94
C GLY A 114 7.43 10.39 9.91
N LEU A 115 6.64 9.84 8.97
CA LEU A 115 7.12 8.91 7.94
C LEU A 115 8.03 9.63 6.93
N THR A 116 9.03 8.92 6.41
CA THR A 116 9.85 9.40 5.28
C THR A 116 9.39 8.83 3.95
N GLU A 117 8.50 7.84 3.95
CA GLU A 117 7.97 7.23 2.74
C GLU A 117 6.51 6.82 2.95
N ILE A 118 5.65 7.18 1.99
CA ILE A 118 4.23 6.80 1.96
C ILE A 118 3.82 6.33 0.57
N GLU A 119 2.83 5.44 0.51
CA GLU A 119 2.19 5.00 -0.74
C GLU A 119 0.68 5.19 -0.61
N VAL A 120 0.07 5.94 -1.53
CA VAL A 120 -1.34 6.34 -1.48
C VAL A 120 -2.04 6.08 -2.81
N GLN A 121 -3.36 5.88 -2.77
CA GLN A 121 -4.17 5.88 -3.99
C GLN A 121 -4.67 7.28 -4.28
N VAL A 122 -4.50 7.74 -5.52
CA VAL A 122 -5.00 9.04 -5.97
C VAL A 122 -6.12 8.82 -6.97
N GLU A 123 -7.30 9.33 -6.65
CA GLU A 123 -8.47 9.25 -7.53
C GLU A 123 -8.35 10.27 -8.66
N ASN A 124 -8.71 9.86 -9.88
CA ASN A 124 -8.88 10.76 -11.02
C ASN A 124 -7.70 11.73 -11.18
N LEU A 125 -6.47 11.18 -11.30
CA LEU A 125 -5.30 11.96 -11.68
C LEU A 125 -5.67 12.79 -12.91
N SER A 126 -5.87 14.08 -12.69
CA SER A 126 -6.33 15.04 -13.68
C SER A 126 -5.56 16.34 -13.49
N GLY A 127 -5.45 17.11 -14.56
CA GLY A 127 -4.74 18.38 -14.56
C GLY A 127 -3.23 18.20 -14.37
N ASP A 128 -2.67 19.01 -13.47
CA ASP A 128 -1.23 19.20 -13.35
C ASP A 128 -0.50 17.95 -12.86
N LEU A 129 -1.09 17.16 -11.95
CA LEU A 129 -0.43 15.95 -11.44
C LEU A 129 -0.27 14.87 -12.52
N THR A 130 -1.20 14.79 -13.48
CA THR A 130 -1.09 13.88 -14.62
C THR A 130 0.07 14.28 -15.53
N LYS A 131 0.23 15.59 -15.79
CA LYS A 131 1.35 16.11 -16.58
C LYS A 131 2.68 15.97 -15.85
N LEU A 132 2.68 16.20 -14.54
CA LEU A 132 3.86 16.04 -13.69
C LEU A 132 4.35 14.59 -13.70
N LEU A 133 3.44 13.61 -13.61
CA LEU A 133 3.79 12.18 -13.58
C LEU A 133 3.86 11.52 -14.95
N ASP A 134 3.87 12.28 -16.05
CA ASP A 134 4.02 11.74 -17.42
C ASP A 134 5.40 11.06 -17.59
N GLY A 135 6.40 11.50 -16.83
CA GLY A 135 7.73 10.89 -16.72
C GLY A 135 7.88 9.80 -15.66
N SER A 136 6.77 9.35 -15.03
CA SER A 136 6.71 8.38 -13.91
C SER A 136 7.38 8.79 -12.59
N VAL A 137 8.36 9.71 -12.60
CA VAL A 137 9.06 10.19 -11.40
C VAL A 137 9.27 11.70 -11.46
N VAL A 138 9.02 12.40 -10.35
CA VAL A 138 9.28 13.83 -10.16
C VAL A 138 10.06 14.04 -8.87
N GLU A 139 11.02 14.96 -8.87
CA GLU A 139 11.85 15.25 -7.71
C GLU A 139 11.87 16.75 -7.38
N TYR A 140 11.83 17.08 -6.10
CA TYR A 140 11.92 18.44 -5.58
C TYR A 140 12.97 18.53 -4.48
N VAL A 141 14.02 19.33 -4.68
CA VAL A 141 15.03 19.57 -3.63
C VAL A 141 14.46 20.51 -2.58
N HIS A 142 14.69 20.19 -1.30
CA HIS A 142 14.29 21.04 -0.19
C HIS A 142 15.16 22.31 -0.16
N PRO A 143 14.57 23.51 -0.02
CA PRO A 143 15.34 24.76 -0.07
C PRO A 143 16.35 24.90 1.08
N ASN A 144 16.02 24.32 2.24
CA ASN A 144 16.78 24.54 3.49
C ASN A 144 17.50 23.28 4.01
N LYS A 145 17.48 22.16 3.27
CA LYS A 145 17.99 20.87 3.74
C LYS A 145 18.67 20.09 2.62
N ASN A 146 19.63 19.23 2.97
CA ASN A 146 20.20 18.25 2.04
C ASN A 146 19.24 17.05 1.86
N ALA A 147 18.03 17.31 1.37
CA ALA A 147 17.02 16.31 1.11
C ALA A 147 16.18 16.67 -0.11
N ARG A 148 15.58 15.66 -0.75
CA ARG A 148 14.64 15.78 -1.86
C ARG A 148 13.39 14.95 -1.62
N CYS A 149 12.26 15.45 -2.10
CA CYS A 149 11.00 14.74 -2.16
C CYS A 149 10.88 14.12 -3.55
N VAL A 150 10.72 12.81 -3.61
CA VAL A 150 10.57 12.01 -4.82
C VAL A 150 9.13 11.51 -4.88
N ILE A 151 8.42 11.85 -5.96
CA ILE A 151 7.07 11.36 -6.22
C ILE A 151 7.14 10.43 -7.42
N ALA A 152 6.81 9.16 -7.21
CA ALA A 152 6.89 8.13 -8.23
C ALA A 152 5.54 7.43 -8.41
N LEU A 153 5.09 7.35 -9.67
CA LEU A 153 3.95 6.52 -10.03
C LEU A 153 4.35 5.05 -9.89
N GLN A 154 3.54 4.30 -9.16
CA GLN A 154 3.75 2.87 -8.97
C GLN A 154 2.96 2.08 -10.01
N ALA A 155 3.56 1.01 -10.52
CA ALA A 155 2.83 0.03 -11.31
C ALA A 155 1.74 -0.57 -10.43
N THR A 156 0.48 -0.20 -10.69
CA THR A 156 -0.67 -0.83 -10.05
C THR A 156 -1.02 -2.06 -10.88
N PRO A 157 -1.05 -3.28 -10.29
CA PRO A 157 -1.63 -4.41 -10.99
C PRO A 157 -3.08 -4.07 -11.35
N MET A 158 -3.43 -4.25 -12.62
CA MET A 158 -4.71 -3.81 -13.18
C MET A 158 -5.85 -4.55 -12.45
N ARG A 159 -6.55 -3.87 -11.55
CA ARG A 159 -7.81 -4.38 -10.99
C ARG A 159 -8.90 -4.16 -12.01
N ILE A 160 -9.41 -5.26 -12.56
CA ILE A 160 -10.39 -5.28 -13.66
C ILE A 160 -11.77 -4.73 -13.19
N PHE A 161 -11.99 -4.53 -11.89
CA PHE A 161 -13.35 -4.42 -11.34
C PHE A 161 -13.81 -3.02 -10.88
N SER A 162 -13.05 -1.94 -11.07
CA SER A 162 -13.56 -0.59 -10.80
C SER A 162 -13.46 0.30 -12.02
N GLY A 163 -14.60 0.86 -12.46
CA GLY A 163 -14.64 1.89 -13.50
C GLY A 163 -13.87 3.18 -13.13
N TYR A 164 -13.42 3.29 -11.88
CA TYR A 164 -12.57 4.35 -11.38
C TYR A 164 -11.09 4.06 -11.67
N ARG A 165 -10.46 4.94 -12.47
CA ARG A 165 -9.01 4.93 -12.70
C ARG A 165 -8.32 5.57 -11.49
N SER A 166 -8.02 4.77 -10.47
CA SER A 166 -7.07 5.20 -9.44
C SER A 166 -5.65 4.86 -9.84
N ARG A 167 -4.70 5.63 -9.28
CA ARG A 167 -3.28 5.48 -9.51
C ARG A 167 -2.57 5.44 -8.18
N THR A 168 -1.62 4.53 -8.04
CA THR A 168 -0.82 4.42 -6.82
C THR A 168 0.39 5.33 -6.95
N VAL A 169 0.56 6.25 -6.01
CA VAL A 169 1.67 7.19 -5.96
C VAL A 169 2.48 6.92 -4.71
N ARG A 170 3.80 6.84 -4.85
CA ARG A 170 4.74 6.81 -3.74
C ARG A 170 5.38 8.17 -3.59
N ILE A 171 5.42 8.67 -2.37
CA ILE A 171 6.10 9.91 -2.00
C ILE A 171 7.19 9.54 -0.99
N SER A 172 8.44 9.83 -1.32
CA SER A 172 9.61 9.47 -0.51
C SER A 172 10.47 10.71 -0.26
N ILE A 173 10.94 10.89 0.97
CA ILE A 173 11.95 11.87 1.35
C ILE A 173 13.29 11.15 1.41
N CYS A 174 14.26 11.63 0.63
CA CYS A 174 15.60 11.03 0.52
C CYS A 174 16.69 12.10 0.63
N PRO A 175 17.92 11.77 1.05
CA PRO A 175 19.05 12.70 0.95
C PRO A 175 19.27 13.16 -0.50
N SER A 176 19.62 14.44 -0.73
CA SER A 176 19.86 14.94 -2.09
C SER A 176 21.17 14.44 -2.67
N ASP A 177 22.22 14.35 -1.84
CA ASP A 177 23.50 13.78 -2.23
C ASP A 177 23.53 12.26 -2.04
N PRO A 178 24.24 11.49 -2.89
CA PRO A 178 24.61 10.13 -2.53
C PRO A 178 25.45 10.20 -1.26
N GLN A 179 25.08 9.44 -0.23
CA GLN A 179 25.91 9.34 0.96
C GLN A 179 27.34 8.92 0.53
N PRO A 180 28.40 9.60 1.00
CA PRO A 180 29.74 9.11 0.77
C PRO A 180 29.83 7.70 1.37
N ILE A 181 30.17 6.74 0.51
CA ILE A 181 30.41 5.33 0.86
C ILE A 181 31.68 5.24 1.70
#